data_AF-A0AAD7KFD7-F1
#
_entry.id   AF-A0AAD7KFD7-F1
#
_cell.length_a   1.000
_cell.length_b   1.000
_cell.length_c   1.000
_cell.angle_alpha   90.00
_cell.angle_beta   90.00
_cell.angle_gamma   90.00
#
_symmetry.space_group_name_H-M   'P 1'
#
loop_
_entity.id
_entity.type
_entity.pdbx_description
1 polymer ?
#
loop_
_entity_poly.entity_id
_entity_poly.type
_entity_poly.pdbx_seq_one_letter_code
_entity_poly.pdbx_strand_id
1 'polypeptide(L)'
;MDQDRRAASNKQAGRQLVSQNKQAGPQEDLDGYYKGYTFLHMSIDDTDPPLACEMIRQGTLEKVNSRGETPLLQAMQRISQLWLFLKQYRNLATPTEFQTCREQIENALARIRYIAVVLIGQHADVNATVKDSQGQLVSTLHFAFVTDDWDLVTLLLEHGAHSKPTPSCVDAETLLPTAAKRRLAALNEKAKGVTRPRRLCPCFSGKPLSDCHTQSRPYPNDFTCFCGSTKVYGKCCKTRSIPITEIWHEEDKCILRIRSFVPDLPSYALPEVHAIMEQVRQNGDWEKVMQMVPEMIFNPNIQSVRTEVLELGLRENIGDPGFKFAYFETNFFPIIGVARNKRREWNAAVDKYIESGVDSRPRSDIEAAAKIGISLGAMLRVCEADSCDKVEGRDMDKVLTCARCKMTFYCSPQCQKTDWSAHKPVCGSSAQTERPLPSQVELFNFVTKYSPALMKFRMAEGSIEGMDLERFLNGLS
;
A
#
# COMPACT_ATOMS: atom_id res chain seq x y z
N MET A 1 42.36 5.68 40.48
CA MET A 1 41.96 7.07 40.80
C MET A 1 42.15 8.05 39.64
N ASP A 2 43.15 7.92 38.77
CA ASP A 2 43.32 8.83 37.62
C ASP A 2 42.52 8.47 36.36
N GLN A 3 42.11 7.20 36.20
CA GLN A 3 41.25 6.79 35.09
C GLN A 3 39.76 7.18 35.28
N ASP A 4 39.28 7.18 36.53
CA ASP A 4 37.90 7.62 36.84
C ASP A 4 37.71 9.13 36.77
N ARG A 5 38.77 9.92 37.04
CA ARG A 5 38.75 11.39 36.88
C ARG A 5 38.72 11.81 35.41
N ARG A 6 39.41 11.10 34.51
CA ARG A 6 39.32 11.33 33.06
C ARG A 6 37.97 10.95 32.47
N ALA A 7 37.33 9.88 32.98
CA ALA A 7 35.99 9.48 32.56
C ALA A 7 34.90 10.48 33.01
N ALA A 8 35.05 11.09 34.20
CA ALA A 8 34.15 12.13 34.69
C ALA A 8 34.30 13.46 33.93
N SER A 9 35.54 13.86 33.61
CA SER A 9 35.84 15.08 32.85
C SER A 9 35.31 15.01 31.40
N ASN A 10 35.40 13.85 30.75
CA ASN A 10 34.86 13.64 29.40
C ASN A 10 33.32 13.59 29.36
N LYS A 11 32.67 13.13 30.44
CA LYS A 11 31.19 13.17 30.55
C LYS A 11 30.65 14.58 30.79
N GLN A 12 31.43 15.46 31.42
CA GLN A 12 31.03 16.85 31.67
C GLN A 12 31.27 17.75 30.45
N ALA A 13 32.37 17.53 29.70
CA ALA A 13 32.62 18.17 28.41
C ALA A 13 31.59 17.75 27.34
N GLY A 14 31.18 16.47 27.32
CA GLY A 14 30.12 15.98 26.43
C GLY A 14 28.72 16.54 26.74
N ARG A 15 28.44 16.93 27.99
CA ARG A 15 27.16 17.57 28.36
C ARG A 15 27.13 19.07 28.06
N GLN A 16 28.27 19.77 28.09
CA GLN A 16 28.35 21.18 27.70
C GLN A 16 28.26 21.40 26.18
N LEU A 17 28.83 20.48 25.37
CA LEU A 17 28.67 20.51 23.90
C LEU A 17 27.21 20.25 23.44
N VAL A 18 26.44 19.48 24.21
CA VAL A 18 25.01 19.23 23.93
C VAL A 18 24.12 20.39 24.40
N SER A 19 24.56 21.21 25.36
CA SER A 19 23.78 22.37 25.82
C SER A 19 24.09 23.68 25.09
N GLN A 20 25.24 23.80 24.42
CA GLN A 20 25.63 25.03 23.69
C GLN A 20 25.20 25.04 22.21
N ASN A 21 24.75 23.91 21.66
CA ASN A 21 24.18 23.83 20.29
C ASN A 21 22.66 24.13 20.23
N LYS A 22 22.12 24.81 21.24
CA LYS A 22 20.69 25.22 21.33
C LYS A 22 20.44 26.68 20.95
N GLN A 23 21.37 27.33 20.26
CA GLN A 23 21.18 28.69 19.75
C GLN A 23 21.38 28.73 18.23
N ALA A 24 20.24 28.83 17.54
CA ALA A 24 20.01 29.33 16.18
C ALA A 24 21.00 28.92 15.06
N GLY A 25 20.60 27.92 14.26
CA GLY A 25 21.18 27.52 12.97
C GLY A 25 20.26 26.51 12.25
N PRO A 26 20.32 26.37 10.92
CA PRO A 26 19.19 26.50 9.98
C PRO A 26 18.22 25.31 10.01
N GLN A 27 17.34 25.26 10.99
CA GLN A 27 16.27 24.26 11.03
C GLN A 27 15.05 24.68 10.19
N GLU A 28 14.93 25.98 9.87
CA GLU A 28 13.87 26.52 9.00
C GLU A 28 14.05 26.16 7.51
N ASP A 29 15.23 25.72 7.09
CA ASP A 29 15.53 25.40 5.68
C ASP A 29 15.37 23.90 5.34
N LEU A 30 15.42 23.01 6.35
CA LEU A 30 15.25 21.56 6.16
C LEU A 30 13.79 21.17 5.90
N ASP A 31 12.83 21.83 6.58
CA ASP A 31 11.40 21.63 6.33
C ASP A 31 10.96 22.11 4.93
N GLY A 32 11.72 23.06 4.35
CA GLY A 32 11.57 23.48 2.95
C GLY A 32 12.13 22.46 1.96
N TYR A 33 13.33 21.91 2.24
CA TYR A 33 14.02 20.97 1.35
C TYR A 33 13.24 19.67 1.12
N TYR A 34 12.63 19.10 2.17
CA TYR A 34 11.90 17.83 2.09
C TYR A 34 10.40 17.99 1.79
N LYS A 35 9.90 19.21 1.67
CA LYS A 35 8.48 19.44 1.34
C LYS A 35 8.18 18.83 -0.02
N GLY A 36 7.28 17.84 -0.06
CA GLY A 36 6.90 17.12 -1.28
C GLY A 36 7.78 15.92 -1.65
N TYR A 37 8.88 15.63 -0.93
CA TYR A 37 9.68 14.43 -1.19
C TYR A 37 8.96 13.18 -0.72
N THR A 38 8.95 12.14 -1.56
CA THR A 38 8.56 10.79 -1.12
C THR A 38 9.77 10.06 -0.55
N PHE A 39 9.54 9.01 0.26
CA PHE A 39 10.60 8.11 0.71
C PHE A 39 11.42 7.50 -0.44
N LEU A 40 10.84 7.39 -1.64
CA LEU A 40 11.55 6.94 -2.83
C LEU A 40 12.55 8.00 -3.36
N HIS A 41 12.23 9.29 -3.24
CA HIS A 41 13.20 10.36 -3.55
C HIS A 41 14.33 10.39 -2.52
N MET A 42 13.99 10.25 -1.23
CA MET A 42 14.99 10.20 -0.16
C MET A 42 15.94 9.00 -0.34
N SER A 43 15.43 7.83 -0.75
CA SER A 43 16.31 6.68 -1.03
C SER A 43 17.31 6.91 -2.15
N ILE A 44 17.05 7.85 -3.07
CA ILE A 44 18.00 8.19 -4.14
C ILE A 44 19.09 9.09 -3.58
N ASP A 45 18.73 10.10 -2.79
CA ASP A 45 19.69 11.02 -2.17
C ASP A 45 20.60 10.32 -1.16
N ASP A 46 20.03 9.41 -0.37
CA ASP A 46 20.75 8.58 0.61
C ASP A 46 21.46 7.39 -0.03
N THR A 47 21.26 7.16 -1.33
CA THR A 47 21.79 6.00 -2.07
C THR A 47 21.41 4.67 -1.41
N ASP A 48 20.14 4.46 -1.09
CA ASP A 48 19.62 3.27 -0.37
C ASP A 48 18.76 2.38 -1.28
N PRO A 49 19.36 1.40 -2.01
CA PRO A 49 18.59 0.48 -2.84
C PRO A 49 17.54 -0.35 -2.08
N PRO A 50 17.81 -0.91 -0.88
CA PRO A 50 16.79 -1.56 -0.08
C PRO A 50 15.54 -0.71 0.18
N LEU A 51 15.73 0.55 0.60
CA LEU A 51 14.59 1.45 0.83
C LEU A 51 13.84 1.74 -0.48
N ALA A 52 14.56 1.99 -1.58
CA ALA A 52 13.96 2.20 -2.89
C ALA A 52 13.08 1.02 -3.29
N CYS A 53 13.59 -0.21 -3.15
CA CYS A 53 12.87 -1.44 -3.45
C CYS A 53 11.57 -1.59 -2.63
N GLU A 54 11.60 -1.29 -1.34
CA GLU A 54 10.40 -1.32 -0.49
C GLU A 54 9.38 -0.24 -0.90
N MET A 55 9.82 0.96 -1.25
CA MET A 55 8.93 2.05 -1.67
C MET A 55 8.29 1.80 -3.05
N ILE A 56 9.03 1.17 -3.96
CA ILE A 56 8.53 0.67 -5.24
C ILE A 56 7.44 -0.38 -5.01
N ARG A 57 7.70 -1.32 -4.10
CA ARG A 57 6.74 -2.37 -3.73
C ARG A 57 5.45 -1.81 -3.14
N GLN A 58 5.49 -0.61 -2.55
CA GLN A 58 4.34 0.10 -1.98
C GLN A 58 3.64 1.08 -2.94
N GLY A 59 4.08 1.23 -4.21
CA GLY A 59 3.33 1.96 -5.24
C GLY A 59 3.56 3.47 -5.32
N THR A 60 4.80 3.94 -5.15
CA THR A 60 5.12 5.40 -5.15
C THR A 60 5.91 5.88 -6.37
N LEU A 61 5.86 5.12 -7.47
CA LEU A 61 6.73 5.27 -8.65
C LEU A 61 6.65 6.63 -9.35
N GLU A 62 5.45 7.19 -9.55
CA GLU A 62 5.24 8.39 -10.40
C GLU A 62 4.96 9.67 -9.62
N LYS A 63 5.03 9.62 -8.28
CA LYS A 63 4.81 10.82 -7.48
C LYS A 63 5.96 11.79 -7.73
N VAL A 64 5.65 13.05 -8.03
CA VAL A 64 6.67 14.09 -8.21
C VAL A 64 7.05 14.75 -6.90
N ASN A 65 8.31 15.15 -6.75
CA ASN A 65 8.75 16.00 -5.64
C ASN A 65 8.35 17.48 -5.86
N SER A 66 8.72 18.36 -4.92
CA SER A 66 8.47 19.81 -5.03
C SER A 66 9.15 20.50 -6.22
N ARG A 67 10.16 19.87 -6.83
CA ARG A 67 10.80 20.34 -8.06
C ARG A 67 10.09 19.84 -9.31
N GLY A 68 9.01 19.06 -9.16
CA GLY A 68 8.28 18.45 -10.28
C GLY A 68 9.00 17.23 -10.88
N GLU A 69 9.99 16.67 -10.19
CA GLU A 69 10.76 15.53 -10.69
C GLU A 69 10.11 14.22 -10.25
N THR A 70 10.04 13.26 -11.15
CA THR A 70 9.77 11.86 -10.78
C THR A 70 11.03 11.24 -10.15
N PRO A 71 10.91 10.14 -9.39
CA PRO A 71 12.06 9.44 -8.84
C PRO A 71 13.06 8.97 -9.90
N LEU A 72 12.59 8.50 -11.07
CA LEU A 72 13.49 8.13 -12.15
C LEU A 72 14.28 9.35 -12.64
N LEU A 73 13.62 10.50 -12.81
CA LEU A 73 14.27 11.71 -13.28
C LEU A 73 15.32 12.23 -12.28
N GLN A 74 15.01 12.21 -10.98
CA GLN A 74 15.97 12.51 -9.93
C GLN A 74 17.17 11.55 -9.96
N ALA A 75 16.93 10.24 -10.09
CA ALA A 75 18.01 9.26 -10.17
C ALA A 75 18.93 9.56 -11.37
N MET A 76 18.36 9.82 -12.55
CA MET A 76 19.12 10.16 -13.75
C MET A 76 19.92 11.45 -13.61
N GLN A 77 19.35 12.50 -13.03
CA GLN A 77 20.05 13.75 -12.72
C GLN A 77 21.23 13.51 -11.76
N ARG A 78 21.01 12.75 -10.68
CA ARG A 78 22.05 12.47 -9.69
C ARG A 78 23.20 11.64 -10.27
N ILE A 79 22.90 10.64 -11.10
CA ILE A 79 23.92 9.88 -11.83
C ILE A 79 24.76 10.83 -12.72
N SER A 80 24.10 11.69 -13.49
CA SER A 80 24.78 12.66 -14.37
C SER A 80 25.68 13.61 -13.60
N GLN A 81 25.21 14.17 -12.47
CA GLN A 81 25.99 15.05 -11.60
C GLN A 81 27.24 14.36 -11.03
N LEU A 82 27.08 13.17 -10.45
CA LEU A 82 28.21 12.42 -9.87
C LEU A 82 29.21 11.98 -10.95
N TRP A 83 28.72 11.61 -12.14
CA TRP A 83 29.58 11.25 -13.26
C TRP A 83 30.40 12.44 -13.77
N LEU A 84 29.78 13.60 -13.96
CA LEU A 84 30.47 14.82 -14.38
C LEU A 84 31.53 15.23 -13.35
N PHE A 85 31.19 15.11 -12.07
CA PHE A 85 32.13 15.32 -10.98
C PHE A 85 33.33 14.37 -11.13
N LEU A 86 33.12 13.05 -11.18
CA LEU A 86 34.22 12.07 -11.36
C LEU A 86 35.08 12.35 -12.60
N LYS A 87 34.46 12.73 -13.72
CA LYS A 87 35.17 13.04 -14.97
C LYS A 87 36.10 14.23 -14.83
N GLN A 88 35.70 15.28 -14.11
CA GLN A 88 36.52 16.46 -13.85
C GLN A 88 37.81 16.11 -13.09
N TYR A 89 37.77 15.11 -12.20
CA TYR A 89 38.91 14.72 -11.36
C TYR A 89 39.71 13.52 -11.89
N ARG A 90 39.35 12.97 -13.06
CA ARG A 90 39.99 11.77 -13.63
C ARG A 90 41.51 11.89 -13.86
N ASN A 91 42.01 13.11 -14.06
CA ASN A 91 43.40 13.39 -14.42
C ASN A 91 44.22 14.06 -13.30
N LEU A 92 43.66 14.20 -12.09
CA LEU A 92 44.38 14.82 -10.98
C LEU A 92 45.15 13.75 -10.19
N ALA A 93 46.47 13.92 -10.08
CA ALA A 93 47.30 13.13 -9.18
C ALA A 93 46.82 13.38 -7.74
N THR A 94 46.37 12.34 -7.05
CA THR A 94 45.48 12.49 -5.89
C THR A 94 46.06 11.88 -4.61
N PRO A 95 46.12 12.64 -3.50
CA PRO A 95 46.43 12.12 -2.16
C PRO A 95 45.46 11.02 -1.73
N THR A 96 45.84 10.20 -0.76
CA THR A 96 45.07 9.03 -0.27
C THR A 96 43.64 9.37 0.16
N GLU A 97 43.41 10.55 0.73
CA GLU A 97 42.06 11.04 1.14
C GLU A 97 41.10 11.20 -0.06
N PHE A 98 41.64 11.51 -1.24
CA PHE A 98 40.84 11.68 -2.45
C PHE A 98 40.50 10.33 -3.11
N GLN A 99 41.27 9.27 -2.84
CA GLN A 99 40.94 7.90 -3.27
C GLN A 99 39.69 7.38 -2.54
N THR A 100 39.61 7.61 -1.22
CA THR A 100 38.42 7.24 -0.44
C THR A 100 37.17 8.00 -0.89
N CYS A 101 37.29 9.31 -1.16
CA CYS A 101 36.18 10.10 -1.70
C CYS A 101 35.71 9.59 -3.07
N ARG A 102 36.65 9.24 -3.96
CA ARG A 102 36.35 8.66 -5.27
C ARG A 102 35.59 7.34 -5.16
N GLU A 103 36.05 6.42 -4.31
CA GLU A 103 35.41 5.12 -4.09
C GLU A 103 33.97 5.29 -3.55
N GLN A 104 33.76 6.25 -2.64
CA GLN A 104 32.42 6.58 -2.14
C GLN A 104 31.49 7.08 -3.25
N ILE A 105 31.99 7.93 -4.14
CA ILE A 105 31.21 8.45 -5.27
C ILE A 105 30.93 7.35 -6.31
N GLU A 106 31.89 6.48 -6.61
CA GLU A 106 31.72 5.34 -7.50
C GLU A 106 30.67 4.36 -6.94
N ASN A 107 30.70 4.08 -5.62
CA ASN A 107 29.68 3.29 -4.93
C ASN A 107 28.30 3.96 -4.98
N ALA A 108 28.22 5.26 -4.70
CA ALA A 108 26.97 6.03 -4.81
C ALA A 108 26.38 5.95 -6.21
N LEU A 109 27.22 6.13 -7.25
CA LEU A 109 26.83 6.03 -8.65
C LEU A 109 26.30 4.64 -8.99
N ALA A 110 26.99 3.58 -8.58
CA ALA A 110 26.55 2.20 -8.80
C ALA A 110 25.19 1.91 -8.13
N ARG A 111 24.98 2.42 -6.91
CA ARG A 111 23.73 2.24 -6.14
C ARG A 111 22.57 3.02 -6.75
N ILE A 112 22.76 4.28 -7.14
CA ILE A 112 21.72 5.07 -7.80
C ILE A 112 21.42 4.49 -9.18
N ARG A 113 22.43 4.04 -9.93
CA ARG A 113 22.25 3.35 -11.21
C ARG A 113 21.39 2.10 -11.05
N TYR A 114 21.63 1.29 -10.01
CA TYR A 114 20.77 0.16 -9.70
C TYR A 114 19.32 0.60 -9.47
N ILE A 115 19.09 1.65 -8.67
CA ILE A 115 17.74 2.19 -8.43
C ILE A 115 17.09 2.61 -9.76
N ALA A 116 17.80 3.33 -10.64
CA ALA A 116 17.30 3.75 -11.95
C ALA A 116 16.91 2.55 -12.82
N VAL A 117 17.74 1.51 -12.90
CA VAL A 117 17.44 0.27 -13.63
C VAL A 117 16.18 -0.40 -13.09
N VAL A 118 16.05 -0.49 -11.77
CA VAL A 118 14.85 -1.05 -11.13
C VAL A 118 13.61 -0.21 -11.47
N LEU A 119 13.68 1.12 -11.39
CA LEU A 119 12.57 2.00 -11.74
C LEU A 119 12.12 1.80 -13.20
N ILE A 120 13.06 1.74 -14.14
CA ILE A 120 12.76 1.49 -15.57
C ILE A 120 12.09 0.12 -15.74
N GLY A 121 12.64 -0.93 -15.12
CA GLY A 121 12.07 -2.29 -15.13
C GLY A 121 10.68 -2.38 -14.47
N GLN A 122 10.38 -1.45 -13.56
CA GLN A 122 9.07 -1.27 -12.92
C GLN A 122 8.13 -0.36 -13.70
N HIS A 123 8.47 -0.08 -14.96
CA HIS A 123 7.66 0.68 -15.90
C HIS A 123 7.50 2.17 -15.55
N ALA A 124 8.44 2.74 -14.78
CA ALA A 124 8.48 4.18 -14.55
C ALA A 124 8.43 4.97 -15.88
N ASP A 125 7.88 6.19 -15.87
CA ASP A 125 7.83 7.03 -17.07
C ASP A 125 9.25 7.42 -17.54
N VAL A 126 9.71 6.76 -18.60
CA VAL A 126 11.01 7.02 -19.22
C VAL A 126 11.03 8.30 -20.04
N ASN A 127 9.88 8.89 -20.33
CA ASN A 127 9.77 10.14 -21.10
C ASN A 127 9.53 11.37 -20.22
N ALA A 128 9.64 11.21 -18.89
CA ALA A 128 9.56 12.31 -17.94
C ALA A 128 10.59 13.42 -18.25
N THR A 129 10.18 14.68 -18.05
CA THR A 129 10.99 15.86 -18.33
C THR A 129 11.02 16.83 -17.16
N VAL A 130 12.10 17.60 -17.04
CA VAL A 130 12.30 18.65 -16.02
C VAL A 130 13.02 19.84 -16.65
N LYS A 131 12.84 21.03 -16.07
CA LYS A 131 13.60 22.21 -16.46
C LYS A 131 15.01 22.13 -15.88
N ASP A 132 16.01 22.32 -16.73
CA ASP A 132 17.40 22.46 -16.30
C ASP A 132 17.67 23.85 -15.71
N SER A 133 18.92 24.11 -15.33
CA SER A 133 19.37 25.41 -14.80
C SER A 133 19.22 26.58 -15.78
N GLN A 134 19.07 26.31 -17.08
CA GLN A 134 18.84 27.30 -18.13
C GLN A 134 17.34 27.46 -18.43
N GLY A 135 16.47 26.74 -17.72
CA GLY A 135 15.03 26.74 -17.93
C GLY A 135 14.56 25.89 -19.12
N GLN A 136 15.46 25.12 -19.73
CA GLN A 136 15.15 24.25 -20.87
C GLN A 136 14.60 22.92 -20.38
N LEU A 137 13.58 22.38 -21.06
CA LEU A 137 13.06 21.06 -20.74
C LEU A 137 13.99 19.96 -21.26
N VAL A 138 14.47 19.12 -20.36
CA VAL A 138 15.35 17.98 -20.64
C VAL A 138 14.71 16.68 -20.16
N SER A 139 14.98 15.58 -20.86
CA SER A 139 14.41 14.25 -20.59
C SER A 139 15.37 13.31 -19.86
N THR A 140 14.88 12.17 -19.38
CA THR A 140 15.74 11.10 -18.81
C THR A 140 16.86 10.68 -19.78
N LEU A 141 16.57 10.61 -21.09
CA LEU A 141 17.50 10.22 -22.12
C LEU A 141 18.63 11.25 -22.31
N HIS A 142 18.36 12.54 -22.06
CA HIS A 142 19.42 13.57 -22.05
C HIS A 142 20.46 13.25 -20.98
N PHE A 143 20.02 12.95 -19.76
CA PHE A 143 20.94 12.62 -18.65
C PHE A 143 21.73 11.34 -18.93
N ALA A 144 21.13 10.34 -19.58
CA ALA A 144 21.81 9.10 -19.98
C ALA A 144 22.93 9.35 -21.01
N PHE A 145 22.72 10.27 -21.97
CA PHE A 145 23.75 10.63 -22.93
C PHE A 145 24.92 11.38 -22.30
N VAL A 146 24.66 12.20 -21.28
CA VAL A 146 25.72 12.89 -20.54
C VAL A 146 26.68 11.88 -19.88
N THR A 147 26.19 10.73 -19.41
CA THR A 147 26.98 9.76 -18.63
C THR A 147 27.77 8.76 -19.50
N ASP A 148 27.59 8.76 -20.83
CA ASP A 148 28.14 7.75 -21.75
C ASP A 148 27.81 6.29 -21.36
N ASP A 149 26.72 6.10 -20.59
CA ASP A 149 26.25 4.78 -20.13
C ASP A 149 25.29 4.19 -21.16
N TRP A 150 25.87 3.56 -22.17
CA TRP A 150 25.11 3.01 -23.28
C TRP A 150 24.21 1.84 -22.91
N ASP A 151 24.49 1.15 -21.81
CA ASP A 151 23.60 0.10 -21.31
C ASP A 151 22.31 0.73 -20.78
N LEU A 152 22.42 1.84 -20.05
CA LEU A 152 21.27 2.61 -19.57
C LEU A 152 20.51 3.28 -20.71
N VAL A 153 21.20 3.82 -21.71
CA VAL A 153 20.58 4.31 -22.96
C VAL A 153 19.79 3.20 -23.64
N THR A 154 20.40 2.02 -23.82
CA THR A 154 19.75 0.87 -24.47
C THR A 154 18.50 0.47 -23.69
N LEU A 155 18.58 0.37 -22.37
CA LEU A 155 17.46 0.04 -21.50
C LEU A 155 16.31 1.06 -21.60
N LEU A 156 16.62 2.36 -21.63
CA LEU A 156 15.62 3.42 -21.81
C LEU A 156 14.90 3.30 -23.16
N LEU A 157 15.65 3.07 -24.24
CA LEU A 157 15.10 2.90 -25.59
C LEU A 157 14.23 1.64 -25.69
N GLU A 158 14.67 0.52 -25.14
CA GLU A 158 13.87 -0.72 -25.05
C GLU A 158 12.57 -0.50 -24.29
N HIS A 159 12.57 0.42 -23.31
CA HIS A 159 11.38 0.79 -22.55
C HIS A 159 10.56 1.94 -23.16
N GLY A 160 10.90 2.43 -24.35
CA GLY A 160 10.13 3.40 -25.12
C GLY A 160 10.54 4.87 -24.95
N ALA A 161 11.78 5.15 -24.55
CA ALA A 161 12.27 6.53 -24.46
C ALA A 161 12.41 7.19 -25.84
N HIS A 162 12.04 8.47 -25.93
CA HIS A 162 12.17 9.29 -27.12
C HIS A 162 13.27 10.34 -26.96
N SER A 163 14.00 10.63 -28.04
CA SER A 163 15.00 11.72 -28.07
C SER A 163 14.38 13.10 -27.83
N LYS A 164 13.15 13.28 -28.30
CA LYS A 164 12.35 14.49 -28.08
C LYS A 164 10.93 14.13 -27.61
N PRO A 165 10.72 13.90 -26.30
CA PRO A 165 9.42 13.49 -25.77
C PRO A 165 8.30 14.51 -25.98
N THR A 166 8.62 15.81 -25.97
CA THR A 166 7.67 16.89 -26.23
C THR A 166 8.26 17.92 -27.19
N PRO A 167 7.44 18.68 -27.94
CA PRO A 167 7.94 19.69 -28.89
C PRO A 167 8.84 20.75 -28.25
N SER A 168 8.58 21.08 -26.98
CA SER A 168 9.34 22.04 -26.16
C SER A 168 10.56 21.46 -25.47
N CYS A 169 10.71 20.13 -25.46
CA CYS A 169 11.90 19.47 -24.94
C CYS A 169 13.07 19.73 -25.89
N VAL A 170 14.26 19.95 -25.32
CA VAL A 170 15.51 19.89 -26.08
C VAL A 170 15.59 18.50 -26.73
N ASP A 171 16.19 18.41 -27.90
CA ASP A 171 16.43 17.12 -28.53
C ASP A 171 17.71 16.51 -27.96
N ALA A 172 17.59 15.34 -27.32
CA ALA A 172 18.68 14.66 -26.64
C ALA A 172 19.86 14.37 -27.58
N GLU A 173 19.59 14.18 -28.87
CA GLU A 173 20.60 13.88 -29.89
C GLU A 173 21.53 15.05 -30.17
N THR A 174 21.14 16.28 -29.81
CA THR A 174 21.98 17.47 -29.99
C THR A 174 23.26 17.41 -29.15
N LEU A 175 23.24 16.69 -28.03
CA LEU A 175 24.39 16.50 -27.15
C LEU A 175 25.40 15.48 -27.68
N LEU A 176 25.02 14.66 -28.67
CA LEU A 176 25.83 13.52 -29.11
C LEU A 176 26.86 13.90 -30.19
N PRO A 177 28.12 13.43 -30.08
CA PRO A 177 29.07 13.50 -31.19
C PRO A 177 28.63 12.59 -32.35
N THR A 178 29.14 12.84 -33.56
CA THR A 178 28.75 12.12 -34.79
C THR A 178 28.83 10.59 -34.69
N ALA A 179 29.85 10.06 -34.01
CA ALA A 179 29.99 8.62 -33.80
C ALA A 179 28.87 8.04 -32.91
N ALA A 180 28.48 8.76 -31.86
CA ALA A 180 27.39 8.37 -30.96
C ALA A 180 26.02 8.42 -31.65
N LYS A 181 25.80 9.40 -32.55
CA LYS A 181 24.58 9.45 -33.38
C LYS A 181 24.41 8.21 -34.26
N ARG A 182 25.49 7.67 -34.84
CA ARG A 182 25.46 6.42 -35.59
C ARG A 182 25.08 5.22 -34.72
N ARG A 183 25.63 5.16 -33.49
CA ARG A 183 25.29 4.12 -32.52
C ARG A 183 23.82 4.18 -32.11
N LEU A 184 23.30 5.39 -31.84
CA LEU A 184 21.88 5.59 -31.54
C LEU A 184 20.98 5.16 -32.69
N ALA A 185 21.32 5.53 -33.94
CA ALA A 185 20.55 5.10 -35.11
C ALA A 185 20.48 3.56 -35.21
N ALA A 186 21.58 2.86 -34.99
CA ALA A 186 21.59 1.39 -34.97
C ALA A 186 20.72 0.79 -33.85
N LEU A 187 20.73 1.40 -32.66
CA LEU A 187 19.87 0.98 -31.54
C LEU A 187 18.39 1.23 -31.84
N ASN A 188 18.05 2.39 -32.41
CA ASN A 188 16.68 2.73 -32.80
C ASN A 188 16.15 1.78 -33.87
N GLU A 189 16.96 1.42 -34.88
CA GLU A 189 16.57 0.41 -35.87
C GLU A 189 16.30 -0.95 -35.21
N LYS A 190 17.13 -1.36 -34.24
CA LYS A 190 16.90 -2.61 -33.49
C LYS A 190 15.66 -2.56 -32.61
N ALA A 191 15.32 -1.38 -32.08
CA ALA A 191 14.15 -1.16 -31.23
C ALA A 191 12.85 -1.01 -32.04
N LYS A 192 12.90 -0.84 -33.37
CA LYS A 192 11.70 -0.76 -34.21
C LYS A 192 10.86 -2.02 -34.08
N GLY A 193 9.60 -1.85 -33.67
CA GLY A 193 8.64 -2.94 -33.50
C GLY A 193 8.84 -3.79 -32.26
N VAL A 194 9.83 -3.49 -31.40
CA VAL A 194 10.00 -4.14 -30.10
C VAL A 194 8.96 -3.56 -29.14
N THR A 195 8.16 -4.43 -28.53
CA THR A 195 7.22 -4.03 -27.49
C THR A 195 7.96 -3.83 -26.17
N ARG A 196 7.49 -2.88 -25.35
CA ARG A 196 8.06 -2.60 -24.02
C ARG A 196 8.22 -3.92 -23.24
N PRO A 197 9.41 -4.24 -22.71
CA PRO A 197 9.64 -5.46 -21.96
C PRO A 197 8.62 -5.66 -20.84
N ARG A 198 8.24 -6.92 -20.58
CA ARG A 198 7.28 -7.25 -19.52
C ARG A 198 7.81 -6.74 -18.18
N ARG A 199 6.92 -6.10 -17.43
CA ARG A 199 7.24 -5.58 -16.09
C ARG A 199 7.74 -6.71 -15.20
N LEU A 200 8.89 -6.51 -14.55
CA LEU A 200 9.38 -7.44 -13.54
C LEU A 200 8.54 -7.31 -12.26
N CYS A 201 8.38 -8.40 -11.53
CA CYS A 201 7.61 -8.36 -10.31
C CYS A 201 8.35 -7.54 -9.22
N PRO A 202 7.69 -6.56 -8.57
CA PRO A 202 8.31 -5.75 -7.50
C PRO A 202 8.47 -6.51 -6.17
N CYS A 203 8.32 -7.83 -6.18
CA CYS A 203 8.85 -8.69 -5.13
C CYS A 203 10.33 -9.05 -5.34
N PHE A 204 10.92 -8.62 -6.46
CA PHE A 204 12.32 -8.83 -6.83
C PHE A 204 12.73 -10.31 -6.98
N SER A 205 11.76 -11.17 -7.29
CA SER A 205 12.00 -12.59 -7.58
C SER A 205 12.70 -12.84 -8.94
N GLY A 206 12.90 -11.80 -9.74
CA GLY A 206 13.41 -11.89 -11.11
C GLY A 206 12.37 -12.36 -12.14
N LYS A 207 11.16 -12.74 -11.72
CA LYS A 207 10.08 -13.17 -12.61
C LYS A 207 9.27 -11.98 -13.14
N PRO A 208 8.69 -12.07 -14.35
CA PRO A 208 7.68 -11.12 -14.80
C PRO A 208 6.51 -11.05 -13.82
N LEU A 209 5.92 -9.86 -13.67
CA LEU A 209 4.76 -9.62 -12.81
C LEU A 209 3.60 -10.56 -13.17
N SER A 210 3.36 -10.76 -14.46
CA SER A 210 2.33 -11.65 -15.02
C SER A 210 2.43 -13.09 -14.52
N ASP A 211 3.64 -13.52 -14.15
CA ASP A 211 3.95 -14.90 -13.80
C ASP A 211 4.19 -15.06 -12.28
N CYS A 212 4.02 -13.97 -11.51
CA CYS A 212 4.37 -13.89 -10.10
C CYS A 212 3.20 -13.45 -9.22
N HIS A 213 2.93 -12.14 -9.12
CA HIS A 213 1.97 -11.56 -8.17
C HIS A 213 0.65 -11.10 -8.81
N THR A 214 0.41 -11.39 -10.09
CA THR A 214 -0.96 -11.37 -10.66
C THR A 214 -1.88 -12.36 -9.97
N GLN A 215 -1.33 -13.46 -9.44
CA GLN A 215 -2.01 -14.39 -8.55
C GLN A 215 -1.62 -14.10 -7.10
N SER A 216 -2.51 -14.44 -6.17
CA SER A 216 -2.22 -14.36 -4.73
C SER A 216 -1.06 -15.28 -4.34
N ARG A 217 -0.13 -14.77 -3.55
CA ARG A 217 1.05 -15.49 -3.05
C ARG A 217 1.10 -15.45 -1.52
N PRO A 218 1.61 -16.46 -0.82
CA PRO A 218 1.85 -16.36 0.62
C PRO A 218 2.85 -15.26 0.96
N TYR A 219 2.60 -14.51 2.04
CA TYR A 219 3.55 -13.52 2.56
C TYR A 219 4.83 -14.21 3.07
N PRO A 220 6.04 -13.74 2.71
CA PRO A 220 7.29 -14.39 3.11
C PRO A 220 7.48 -14.43 4.63
N ASN A 221 7.95 -15.57 5.15
CA ASN A 221 8.12 -15.79 6.59
C ASN A 221 9.16 -14.86 7.23
N ASP A 222 10.20 -14.53 6.48
CA ASP A 222 11.34 -13.78 6.99
C ASP A 222 11.14 -12.27 6.91
N PHE A 223 10.03 -11.82 6.31
CA PHE A 223 9.69 -10.40 6.24
C PHE A 223 9.12 -9.93 7.57
N THR A 224 9.31 -8.64 7.88
CA THR A 224 8.72 -8.00 9.06
C THR A 224 7.22 -8.18 9.09
N CYS A 225 6.66 -8.62 10.22
CA CYS A 225 5.25 -8.91 10.30
C CYS A 225 4.40 -7.63 10.17
N PHE A 226 3.38 -7.68 9.31
CA PHE A 226 2.46 -6.58 9.04
C PHE A 226 1.55 -6.20 10.23
N CYS A 227 1.60 -6.90 11.36
CA CYS A 227 0.85 -6.50 12.57
C CYS A 227 1.47 -5.34 13.35
N GLY A 228 2.56 -4.75 12.86
CA GLY A 228 3.27 -3.70 13.58
C GLY A 228 4.10 -4.23 14.75
N SER A 229 4.28 -5.56 14.85
CA SER A 229 5.34 -6.12 15.68
C SER A 229 6.69 -5.94 15.00
N THR A 230 7.76 -5.80 15.77
CA THR A 230 9.14 -5.81 15.26
C THR A 230 9.64 -7.22 14.90
N LYS A 231 8.80 -8.26 15.01
CA LYS A 231 9.14 -9.65 14.71
C LYS A 231 8.92 -9.96 13.22
N VAL A 232 9.65 -10.95 12.71
CA VAL A 232 9.37 -11.54 11.38
C VAL A 232 8.05 -12.32 11.37
N TYR A 233 7.34 -12.33 10.25
CA TYR A 233 6.01 -12.92 10.09
C TYR A 233 5.94 -14.39 10.53
N GLY A 234 6.93 -15.19 10.13
CA GLY A 234 7.03 -16.61 10.45
C GLY A 234 7.07 -16.89 11.96
N LYS A 235 7.52 -15.92 12.76
CA LYS A 235 7.60 -15.98 14.23
C LYS A 235 6.55 -15.09 14.93
N CYS A 236 5.57 -14.61 14.17
CA CYS A 236 4.54 -13.68 14.64
C CYS A 236 3.15 -14.12 14.18
N CYS A 237 2.46 -13.38 13.29
CA CYS A 237 1.11 -13.72 12.84
C CYS A 237 0.97 -15.13 12.26
N LYS A 238 2.02 -15.67 11.62
CA LYS A 238 1.99 -17.06 11.14
C LYS A 238 1.80 -18.07 12.27
N THR A 239 2.50 -17.88 13.40
CA THR A 239 2.35 -18.75 14.59
C THR A 239 0.99 -18.63 15.27
N ARG A 240 0.23 -17.58 14.93
CA ARG A 240 -1.12 -17.33 15.43
C ARG A 240 -2.19 -17.79 14.44
N SER A 241 -1.79 -18.51 13.39
CA SER A 241 -2.67 -18.94 12.30
C SER A 241 -3.41 -17.78 11.62
N ILE A 242 -2.74 -16.63 11.48
CA ILE A 242 -3.26 -15.47 10.73
C ILE A 242 -2.53 -15.44 9.37
N PRO A 243 -3.12 -16.01 8.31
CA PRO A 243 -2.51 -16.02 6.99
C PRO A 243 -2.46 -14.61 6.39
N ILE A 244 -1.29 -14.22 5.91
CA ILE A 244 -1.10 -13.01 5.08
C ILE A 244 -0.75 -13.47 3.67
N THR A 245 -1.43 -12.90 2.69
CA THR A 245 -1.17 -13.07 1.27
C THR A 245 -0.76 -11.76 0.62
N GLU A 246 -0.05 -11.86 -0.50
CA GLU A 246 0.41 -10.77 -1.33
C GLU A 246 -0.26 -10.86 -2.70
N ILE A 247 -0.77 -9.74 -3.19
CA ILE A 247 -1.33 -9.65 -4.55
C ILE A 247 -1.00 -8.29 -5.17
N TRP A 248 -0.77 -8.29 -6.48
CA TRP A 248 -0.57 -7.07 -7.24
C TRP A 248 -1.87 -6.27 -7.35
N HIS A 249 -1.76 -4.96 -7.15
CA HIS A 249 -2.85 -4.02 -7.31
C HIS A 249 -2.55 -3.08 -8.47
N GLU A 250 -3.31 -3.25 -9.56
CA GLU A 250 -3.05 -2.57 -10.84
C GLU A 250 -3.23 -1.06 -10.75
N GLU A 251 -4.23 -0.56 -9.99
CA GLU A 251 -4.49 0.87 -9.87
C GLU A 251 -3.41 1.60 -9.05
N ASP A 252 -2.96 0.99 -7.96
CA ASP A 252 -1.94 1.58 -7.08
C ASP A 252 -0.51 1.21 -7.49
N LYS A 253 -0.38 0.34 -8.49
CA LYS A 253 0.89 -0.21 -8.96
C LYS A 253 1.77 -0.70 -7.79
N CYS A 254 1.17 -1.43 -6.85
CA CYS A 254 1.83 -1.92 -5.63
C CYS A 254 1.49 -3.39 -5.32
N ILE A 255 2.27 -4.02 -4.45
CA ILE A 255 1.90 -5.30 -3.83
C ILE A 255 1.10 -5.01 -2.55
N LEU A 256 -0.18 -5.36 -2.57
CA LEU A 256 -1.01 -5.34 -1.38
C LEU A 256 -0.69 -6.54 -0.50
N ARG A 257 -0.75 -6.33 0.80
CA ARG A 257 -0.68 -7.38 1.82
C ARG A 257 -2.07 -7.53 2.39
N ILE A 258 -2.70 -8.67 2.10
CA ILE A 258 -4.05 -8.96 2.55
C ILE A 258 -3.94 -9.96 3.68
N ARG A 259 -4.50 -9.62 4.85
CA ARG A 259 -4.79 -10.66 5.84
C ARG A 259 -5.98 -11.43 5.32
N SER A 260 -5.74 -12.68 4.94
CA SER A 260 -6.82 -13.56 4.53
C SER A 260 -7.66 -13.82 5.77
N PHE A 261 -8.83 -13.20 5.78
CA PHE A 261 -9.83 -13.39 6.81
C PHE A 261 -10.71 -14.54 6.36
N VAL A 262 -10.74 -15.61 7.12
CA VAL A 262 -11.92 -16.46 7.17
C VAL A 262 -12.70 -15.87 8.33
N PRO A 263 -13.85 -15.22 8.10
CA PRO A 263 -14.74 -14.95 9.19
C PRO A 263 -14.90 -16.22 9.99
N ASP A 264 -14.90 -16.12 11.32
CA ASP A 264 -15.79 -16.98 12.07
C ASP A 264 -17.17 -16.68 11.48
N LEU A 265 -17.50 -17.41 10.41
CA LEU A 265 -18.85 -17.52 9.91
C LEU A 265 -19.62 -17.94 11.15
N PRO A 266 -20.59 -17.14 11.61
CA PRO A 266 -21.35 -17.50 12.78
C PRO A 266 -21.86 -18.92 12.57
N SER A 267 -21.97 -19.67 13.66
CA SER A 267 -22.18 -21.12 13.78
C SER A 267 -23.32 -21.74 12.94
N TYR A 268 -24.03 -20.95 12.14
CA TYR A 268 -25.11 -21.31 11.25
C TYR A 268 -24.75 -21.33 9.75
N ALA A 269 -23.49 -21.08 9.34
CA ALA A 269 -23.11 -21.46 7.98
C ALA A 269 -23.47 -22.94 7.85
N LEU A 270 -24.39 -23.23 6.91
CA LEU A 270 -24.99 -24.54 6.58
C LEU A 270 -24.22 -25.70 7.25
N PRO A 271 -24.85 -26.63 7.99
CA PRO A 271 -24.17 -27.69 8.73
C PRO A 271 -23.00 -28.37 7.97
N GLU A 272 -23.09 -28.47 6.64
CA GLU A 272 -22.00 -28.91 5.77
C GLU A 272 -20.75 -27.99 5.80
N VAL A 273 -20.90 -26.66 5.74
CA VAL A 273 -19.82 -25.66 5.85
C VAL A 273 -19.17 -25.69 7.23
N HIS A 274 -19.95 -25.81 8.31
CA HIS A 274 -19.41 -25.93 9.66
C HIS A 274 -18.59 -27.21 9.83
N ALA A 275 -19.07 -28.35 9.33
CA ALA A 275 -18.34 -29.62 9.36
C ALA A 275 -17.04 -29.56 8.54
N ILE A 276 -17.06 -28.90 7.38
CA ILE A 276 -15.87 -28.68 6.54
C ILE A 276 -14.88 -27.74 7.24
N MET A 277 -15.33 -26.60 7.78
CA MET A 277 -14.50 -25.64 8.50
C MET A 277 -13.84 -26.26 9.74
N GLU A 278 -14.56 -27.12 10.48
CA GLU A 278 -14.03 -27.83 11.64
C GLU A 278 -13.01 -28.91 11.25
N GLN A 279 -13.27 -29.69 10.18
CA GLN A 279 -12.28 -30.62 9.62
C GLN A 279 -10.99 -29.90 9.18
N VAL A 280 -11.10 -28.67 8.71
CA VAL A 280 -9.96 -27.88 8.20
C VAL A 280 -9.17 -27.26 9.33
N ARG A 281 -9.87 -26.81 10.38
CA ARG A 281 -9.27 -26.39 11.64
C ARG A 281 -8.45 -27.50 12.28
N GLN A 282 -8.89 -28.75 12.14
CA GLN A 282 -8.22 -29.94 12.66
C GLN A 282 -7.08 -30.47 11.76
N ASN A 283 -7.24 -30.42 10.44
CA ASN A 283 -6.32 -31.08 9.49
C ASN A 283 -5.39 -30.12 8.73
N GLY A 284 -5.60 -28.80 8.80
CA GLY A 284 -4.71 -27.78 8.23
C GLY A 284 -4.71 -27.67 6.69
N ASP A 285 -5.59 -28.38 5.99
CA ASP A 285 -5.63 -28.43 4.52
C ASP A 285 -6.46 -27.26 3.93
N TRP A 286 -5.93 -26.05 4.10
CA TRP A 286 -6.55 -24.79 3.66
C TRP A 286 -6.66 -24.65 2.14
N GLU A 287 -5.85 -25.39 1.37
CA GLU A 287 -5.81 -25.33 -0.09
C GLU A 287 -7.07 -25.97 -0.70
N LYS A 288 -7.50 -27.10 -0.14
CA LYS A 288 -8.73 -27.80 -0.52
C LYS A 288 -10.00 -27.00 -0.20
N VAL A 289 -10.00 -26.24 0.89
CA VAL A 289 -11.10 -25.32 1.26
C VAL A 289 -11.20 -24.16 0.29
N MET A 290 -10.07 -23.52 -0.04
CA MET A 290 -10.05 -22.42 -1.00
C MET A 290 -10.48 -22.87 -2.40
N GLN A 291 -10.42 -24.17 -2.72
CA GLN A 291 -10.95 -24.75 -3.95
C GLN A 291 -12.47 -25.00 -3.91
N MET A 292 -13.05 -25.32 -2.74
CA MET A 292 -14.48 -25.62 -2.59
C MET A 292 -15.34 -24.40 -2.23
N VAL A 293 -14.78 -23.46 -1.46
CA VAL A 293 -15.44 -22.21 -1.04
C VAL A 293 -15.97 -21.40 -2.22
N PRO A 294 -15.29 -21.33 -3.37
CA PRO A 294 -15.81 -20.66 -4.55
C PRO A 294 -17.13 -21.23 -5.07
N GLU A 295 -17.34 -22.55 -5.05
CA GLU A 295 -18.58 -23.16 -5.54
C GLU A 295 -19.77 -22.92 -4.61
N MET A 296 -19.55 -22.85 -3.29
CA MET A 296 -20.61 -22.57 -2.31
C MET A 296 -20.88 -21.08 -2.10
N ILE A 297 -19.82 -20.25 -2.07
CA ILE A 297 -19.95 -18.80 -1.91
C ILE A 297 -20.35 -18.15 -3.24
N PHE A 298 -19.77 -18.54 -4.37
CA PHE A 298 -20.07 -17.94 -5.69
C PHE A 298 -21.08 -18.74 -6.52
N ASN A 299 -21.85 -19.65 -5.92
CA ASN A 299 -23.05 -20.15 -6.58
C ASN A 299 -23.91 -18.93 -6.99
N PRO A 300 -24.18 -18.72 -8.29
CA PRO A 300 -24.84 -17.50 -8.76
C PRO A 300 -26.22 -17.29 -8.14
N ASN A 301 -26.94 -18.38 -7.83
CA ASN A 301 -28.25 -18.31 -7.19
C ASN A 301 -28.14 -17.91 -5.72
N ILE A 302 -27.09 -18.37 -5.02
CA ILE A 302 -26.82 -17.99 -3.62
C ILE A 302 -26.37 -16.53 -3.52
N GLN A 303 -25.54 -16.08 -4.46
CA GLN A 303 -25.12 -14.68 -4.55
C GLN A 303 -26.28 -13.75 -4.90
N SER A 304 -27.14 -14.15 -5.83
CA SER A 304 -28.37 -13.41 -6.16
C SER A 304 -29.27 -13.24 -4.94
N VAL A 305 -29.54 -14.33 -4.20
CA VAL A 305 -30.34 -14.26 -2.97
C VAL A 305 -29.71 -13.35 -1.92
N ARG A 306 -28.39 -13.47 -1.70
CA ARG A 306 -27.68 -12.63 -0.73
C ARG A 306 -27.71 -11.15 -1.10
N THR A 307 -27.55 -10.83 -2.37
CA THR A 307 -27.58 -9.46 -2.88
C THR A 307 -28.98 -8.87 -2.72
N GLU A 308 -30.01 -9.64 -3.02
CA GLU A 308 -31.39 -9.21 -2.83
C GLU A 308 -31.69 -8.92 -1.36
N VAL A 309 -31.39 -9.87 -0.46
CA VAL A 309 -31.58 -9.66 0.99
C VAL A 309 -30.75 -8.48 1.51
N LEU A 310 -29.54 -8.28 0.98
CA LEU A 310 -28.71 -7.12 1.34
C LEU A 310 -29.40 -5.81 0.94
N GLU A 311 -29.87 -5.70 -0.31
CA GLU A 311 -30.58 -4.51 -0.78
C GLU A 311 -31.88 -4.25 -0.03
N LEU A 312 -32.57 -5.32 0.39
CA LEU A 312 -33.74 -5.20 1.26
C LEU A 312 -33.38 -4.61 2.61
N GLY A 313 -32.33 -5.10 3.26
CA GLY A 313 -31.86 -4.52 4.53
C GLY A 313 -31.52 -3.03 4.38
N LEU A 314 -30.84 -2.66 3.29
CA LEU A 314 -30.51 -1.27 2.99
C LEU A 314 -31.76 -0.39 2.80
N ARG A 315 -32.81 -0.91 2.15
CA ARG A 315 -34.10 -0.21 1.96
C ARG A 315 -34.88 -0.07 3.27
N GLU A 316 -34.85 -1.09 4.13
CA GLU A 316 -35.42 -1.10 5.48
C GLU A 316 -34.57 -0.33 6.51
N ASN A 317 -33.71 0.58 6.02
CA ASN A 317 -32.92 1.50 6.82
C ASN A 317 -31.91 0.82 7.78
N ILE A 318 -31.45 -0.40 7.45
CA ILE A 318 -30.36 -1.08 8.18
C ILE A 318 -29.02 -0.51 7.73
N GLY A 319 -28.20 -0.10 8.70
CA GLY A 319 -26.90 0.52 8.48
C GLY A 319 -26.93 2.04 8.30
N ASP A 320 -25.76 2.63 8.48
CA ASP A 320 -25.51 4.07 8.41
C ASP A 320 -25.90 4.69 7.05
N PRO A 321 -26.57 5.85 7.02
CA PRO A 321 -26.96 6.54 5.79
C PRO A 321 -25.82 6.79 4.78
N GLY A 322 -24.64 7.19 5.25
CA GLY A 322 -23.47 7.41 4.39
C GLY A 322 -22.92 6.10 3.82
N PHE A 323 -22.95 5.02 4.61
CA PHE A 323 -22.61 3.68 4.14
C PHE A 323 -23.57 3.22 3.03
N LYS A 324 -24.87 3.43 3.20
CA LYS A 324 -25.90 3.08 2.20
C LYS A 324 -25.72 3.88 0.91
N PHE A 325 -25.48 5.18 1.03
CA PHE A 325 -25.20 6.03 -0.14
C PHE A 325 -24.00 5.49 -0.92
N ALA A 326 -22.90 5.18 -0.23
CA ALA A 326 -21.70 4.62 -0.87
C ALA A 326 -21.97 3.27 -1.54
N TYR A 327 -22.79 2.40 -0.95
CA TYR A 327 -23.22 1.15 -1.58
C TYR A 327 -23.91 1.41 -2.92
N PHE A 328 -24.94 2.26 -2.96
CA PHE A 328 -25.70 2.50 -4.18
C PHE A 328 -24.89 3.25 -5.25
N GLU A 329 -24.01 4.16 -4.84
CA GLU A 329 -23.13 4.88 -5.77
C GLU A 329 -22.09 3.95 -6.42
N THR A 330 -21.55 2.99 -5.66
CA THR A 330 -20.42 2.15 -6.12
C THR A 330 -20.80 0.74 -6.57
N ASN A 331 -22.05 0.33 -6.31
CA ASN A 331 -22.56 -1.03 -6.46
C ASN A 331 -21.59 -2.08 -5.89
N PHE A 332 -21.13 -1.84 -4.66
CA PHE A 332 -20.11 -2.62 -3.99
C PHE A 332 -20.44 -2.80 -2.52
N PHE A 333 -20.25 -4.00 -1.97
CA PHE A 333 -20.35 -4.23 -0.54
C PHE A 333 -18.96 -4.55 0.04
N PRO A 334 -18.43 -3.74 0.97
CA PRO A 334 -17.11 -3.98 1.54
C PRO A 334 -17.17 -5.20 2.49
N ILE A 335 -16.43 -6.25 2.15
CA ILE A 335 -16.24 -7.42 3.02
C ILE A 335 -14.78 -7.44 3.47
N ILE A 336 -14.55 -7.43 4.79
CA ILE A 336 -13.20 -7.44 5.35
C ILE A 336 -12.40 -8.63 4.80
N GLY A 337 -11.16 -8.35 4.37
CA GLY A 337 -10.24 -9.38 3.91
C GLY A 337 -10.54 -9.97 2.54
N VAL A 338 -11.60 -9.52 1.85
CA VAL A 338 -11.88 -9.90 0.45
C VAL A 338 -11.15 -8.95 -0.50
N ALA A 339 -10.38 -9.52 -1.42
CA ALA A 339 -9.60 -8.77 -2.41
C ALA A 339 -10.49 -8.15 -3.50
N ARG A 340 -11.16 -7.04 -3.19
CA ARG A 340 -11.80 -6.12 -4.15
C ARG A 340 -11.60 -4.70 -3.64
N ASN A 341 -10.48 -4.07 -3.98
CA ASN A 341 -10.12 -2.78 -3.41
C ASN A 341 -10.81 -1.63 -4.15
N LYS A 342 -12.12 -1.48 -3.96
CA LYS A 342 -12.90 -0.29 -4.34
C LYS A 342 -12.86 0.81 -3.27
N ARG A 343 -11.88 0.78 -2.36
CA ARG A 343 -11.79 1.71 -1.22
C ARG A 343 -11.82 3.17 -1.66
N ARG A 344 -11.11 3.52 -2.74
CA ARG A 344 -11.07 4.90 -3.23
C ARG A 344 -12.44 5.36 -3.72
N GLU A 345 -13.05 4.57 -4.61
CA GLU A 345 -14.41 4.83 -5.10
C GLU A 345 -15.41 4.94 -3.95
N TRP A 346 -15.35 3.99 -3.00
CA TRP A 346 -16.21 3.97 -1.83
C TRP A 346 -16.04 5.21 -0.96
N ASN A 347 -14.80 5.53 -0.57
CA ASN A 347 -14.55 6.68 0.31
C ASN A 347 -14.84 8.00 -0.39
N ALA A 348 -14.65 8.09 -1.72
CA ALA A 348 -15.06 9.24 -2.52
C ALA A 348 -16.59 9.37 -2.57
N ALA A 349 -17.34 8.26 -2.64
CA ALA A 349 -18.79 8.28 -2.52
C ALA A 349 -19.25 8.76 -1.12
N VAL A 350 -18.55 8.36 -0.06
CA VAL A 350 -18.81 8.88 1.30
C VAL A 350 -18.50 10.38 1.38
N ASP A 351 -17.41 10.85 0.76
CA ASP A 351 -17.10 12.29 0.70
C ASP A 351 -18.18 13.07 -0.06
N LYS A 352 -18.68 12.55 -1.19
CA LYS A 352 -19.82 13.11 -1.93
C LYS A 352 -21.08 13.20 -1.07
N TYR A 353 -21.35 12.19 -0.24
CA TYR A 353 -22.47 12.21 0.71
C TYR A 353 -22.31 13.31 1.75
N ILE A 354 -21.12 13.46 2.35
CA ILE A 354 -20.82 14.52 3.31
C ILE A 354 -21.00 15.89 2.67
N GLU A 355 -20.48 16.08 1.46
CA GLU A 355 -20.55 17.35 0.72
C GLU A 355 -21.98 17.72 0.30
N SER A 356 -22.88 16.74 0.18
CA SER A 356 -24.29 17.01 -0.13
C SER A 356 -25.03 17.77 0.97
N GLY A 357 -24.53 17.76 2.21
CA GLY A 357 -25.14 18.43 3.36
C GLY A 357 -26.48 17.83 3.83
N VAL A 358 -26.88 16.66 3.29
CA VAL A 358 -28.11 15.96 3.68
C VAL A 358 -28.03 15.43 5.11
N ASP A 359 -26.84 15.04 5.56
CA ASP A 359 -26.58 14.60 6.93
C ASP A 359 -26.06 15.77 7.77
N SER A 360 -26.71 16.00 8.91
CA SER A 360 -26.35 17.08 9.84
C SER A 360 -25.25 16.70 10.84
N ARG A 361 -24.85 15.41 10.88
CA ARG A 361 -23.78 14.95 11.76
C ARG A 361 -22.45 15.60 11.37
N PRO A 362 -21.52 15.77 12.33
CA PRO A 362 -20.16 16.19 12.03
C PRO A 362 -19.50 15.26 11.00
N ARG A 363 -18.67 15.84 10.12
CA ARG A 363 -17.90 15.08 9.11
C ARG A 363 -17.20 13.86 9.71
N SER A 364 -16.53 14.05 10.86
CA SER A 364 -15.81 12.99 11.56
C SER A 364 -16.66 11.77 11.92
N ASP A 365 -17.94 11.99 12.20
CA ASP A 365 -18.85 10.94 12.67
C ASP A 365 -19.33 10.10 11.49
N ILE A 366 -19.63 10.77 10.37
CA ILE A 366 -19.96 10.11 9.10
C ILE A 366 -18.75 9.32 8.60
N GLU A 367 -17.55 9.91 8.67
CA GLU A 367 -16.32 9.23 8.29
C GLU A 367 -16.04 7.99 9.15
N ALA A 368 -16.25 8.07 10.46
CA ALA A 368 -16.09 6.95 11.37
C ALA A 368 -17.11 5.82 11.11
N ALA A 369 -18.33 6.18 10.70
CA ALA A 369 -19.41 5.23 10.46
C ALA A 369 -19.36 4.58 9.06
N ALA A 370 -18.81 5.28 8.05
CA ALA A 370 -18.96 4.88 6.65
C ALA A 370 -17.64 4.69 5.88
N LYS A 371 -16.51 5.31 6.27
CA LYS A 371 -15.25 5.16 5.51
C LYS A 371 -14.55 3.84 5.83
N ILE A 372 -14.01 3.22 4.79
CA ILE A 372 -13.32 1.93 4.87
C ILE A 372 -11.80 2.04 4.71
N GLY A 373 -11.08 1.23 5.48
CA GLY A 373 -9.64 1.09 5.47
C GLY A 373 -9.13 0.18 4.34
N ILE A 374 -7.81 -0.08 4.32
CA ILE A 374 -7.17 -0.90 3.28
C ILE A 374 -7.65 -2.35 3.26
N SER A 375 -8.03 -2.89 4.42
CA SER A 375 -8.58 -4.24 4.56
C SER A 375 -10.10 -4.28 4.40
N LEU A 376 -10.73 -3.16 4.00
CA LEU A 376 -12.18 -2.98 3.89
C LEU A 376 -12.96 -3.01 5.23
N GLY A 377 -12.27 -2.93 6.37
CA GLY A 377 -12.87 -2.66 7.69
C GLY A 377 -12.97 -1.16 7.97
N ALA A 378 -13.19 -0.78 9.22
CA ALA A 378 -13.26 0.63 9.62
C ALA A 378 -11.97 1.40 9.28
N MET A 379 -12.10 2.59 8.67
CA MET A 379 -10.95 3.46 8.40
C MET A 379 -10.41 4.10 9.67
N LEU A 380 -11.30 4.72 10.44
CA LEU A 380 -10.95 5.40 11.69
C LEU A 380 -10.94 4.41 12.84
N ARG A 381 -9.97 4.55 13.73
CA ARG A 381 -9.86 3.69 14.90
C ARG A 381 -10.75 4.22 16.01
N VAL A 382 -11.67 3.37 16.46
CA VAL A 382 -12.59 3.67 17.56
C VAL A 382 -12.18 2.83 18.77
N CYS A 383 -12.41 3.36 19.97
CA CYS A 383 -12.25 2.60 21.19
C CYS A 383 -13.17 1.36 21.18
N GLU A 384 -12.63 0.23 21.60
CA GLU A 384 -13.34 -1.07 21.60
C GLU A 384 -13.96 -1.42 22.95
N ALA A 385 -13.67 -0.61 23.99
CA ALA A 385 -14.32 -0.79 25.27
C ALA A 385 -15.82 -0.53 25.18
N ASP A 386 -16.58 -1.38 25.85
CA ASP A 386 -18.02 -1.26 25.94
C ASP A 386 -18.42 0.14 26.43
N SER A 387 -19.47 0.69 25.82
CA SER A 387 -19.98 2.05 26.09
C SER A 387 -18.98 3.20 25.86
N CYS A 388 -17.94 3.02 25.04
CA CYS A 388 -17.02 4.08 24.64
C CYS A 388 -17.05 4.32 23.13
N ASP A 389 -17.27 5.56 22.72
CA ASP A 389 -17.44 5.98 21.33
C ASP A 389 -16.28 6.88 20.85
N LYS A 390 -15.20 6.97 21.63
CA LYS A 390 -14.05 7.83 21.30
C LYS A 390 -13.34 7.36 20.03
N VAL A 391 -13.07 8.32 19.15
CA VAL A 391 -12.47 8.11 17.83
C VAL A 391 -11.09 8.79 17.74
N GLU A 392 -10.11 8.08 17.17
CA GLU A 392 -8.80 8.64 16.80
C GLU A 392 -8.97 9.79 15.81
N GLY A 393 -8.33 10.93 16.07
CA GLY A 393 -8.39 12.15 15.27
C GLY A 393 -9.53 13.11 15.63
N ARG A 394 -10.60 12.64 16.30
CA ARG A 394 -11.69 13.48 16.81
C ARG A 394 -11.54 13.77 18.30
N ASP A 395 -11.47 12.72 19.11
CA ASP A 395 -11.47 12.82 20.57
C ASP A 395 -10.05 12.76 21.16
N MET A 396 -9.09 12.28 20.36
CA MET A 396 -7.70 12.11 20.75
C MET A 396 -6.79 11.94 19.54
N ASP A 397 -5.56 12.42 19.62
CA ASP A 397 -4.59 12.33 18.51
C ASP A 397 -4.24 10.88 18.15
N LYS A 398 -4.20 9.99 19.16
CA LYS A 398 -3.79 8.59 18.97
C LYS A 398 -4.43 7.66 19.98
N VAL A 399 -5.03 6.57 19.50
CA VAL A 399 -5.53 5.51 20.37
C VAL A 399 -4.40 4.58 20.80
N LEU A 400 -4.53 3.99 21.99
CA LEU A 400 -3.70 2.89 22.43
C LEU A 400 -4.04 1.64 21.63
N THR A 401 -3.05 0.79 21.39
CA THR A 401 -3.26 -0.50 20.73
C THR A 401 -2.89 -1.62 21.68
N CYS A 402 -3.72 -2.66 21.76
CA CYS A 402 -3.42 -3.85 22.55
C CYS A 402 -2.03 -4.39 22.19
N ALA A 403 -1.14 -4.49 23.20
CA ALA A 403 0.26 -4.83 22.99
C ALA A 403 0.47 -6.25 22.43
N ARG A 404 -0.49 -7.16 22.64
CA ARG A 404 -0.40 -8.55 22.18
C ARG A 404 -0.86 -8.71 20.73
N CYS A 405 -2.08 -8.29 20.41
CA CYS A 405 -2.66 -8.49 19.09
C CYS A 405 -2.36 -7.39 18.09
N LYS A 406 -2.12 -6.15 18.56
CA LYS A 406 -1.92 -4.95 17.74
C LYS A 406 -3.10 -4.61 16.79
N MET A 407 -4.30 -5.11 17.09
CA MET A 407 -5.49 -4.99 16.25
C MET A 407 -6.67 -4.30 16.95
N THR A 408 -6.74 -4.37 18.27
CA THR A 408 -7.81 -3.77 19.08
C THR A 408 -7.30 -2.46 19.69
N PHE A 409 -8.15 -1.43 19.67
CA PHE A 409 -7.79 -0.07 20.02
C PHE A 409 -8.56 0.44 21.22
N TYR A 410 -7.92 1.27 22.04
CA TYR A 410 -8.48 1.81 23.27
C TYR A 410 -8.09 3.26 23.46
N CYS A 411 -9.01 4.09 23.95
CA CYS A 411 -8.67 5.48 24.27
C CYS A 411 -7.81 5.61 25.54
N SER A 412 -7.77 4.59 26.39
CA SER A 412 -7.05 4.61 27.66
C SER A 412 -6.72 3.21 28.18
N PRO A 413 -5.75 3.06 29.10
CA PRO A 413 -5.49 1.78 29.76
C PRO A 413 -6.69 1.28 30.57
N GLN A 414 -7.57 2.19 31.02
CA GLN A 414 -8.78 1.83 31.75
C GLN A 414 -9.78 1.14 30.83
N CYS A 415 -10.04 1.70 29.64
CA CYS A 415 -10.88 1.06 28.62
C CYS A 415 -10.35 -0.32 28.21
N GLN A 416 -9.03 -0.48 28.06
CA GLN A 416 -8.43 -1.78 27.81
C GLN A 416 -8.69 -2.79 28.94
N LYS A 417 -8.62 -2.36 30.21
CA LYS A 417 -8.90 -3.22 31.37
C LYS A 417 -10.36 -3.65 31.42
N THR A 418 -11.28 -2.72 31.17
CA THR A 418 -12.73 -2.99 31.14
C THR A 418 -13.08 -4.00 30.05
N ASP A 419 -12.52 -3.84 28.85
CA ASP A 419 -12.76 -4.75 27.72
C ASP A 419 -12.04 -6.11 27.86
N TRP A 420 -11.06 -6.23 28.76
CA TRP A 420 -10.14 -7.36 28.78
C TRP A 420 -10.84 -8.72 28.93
N SER A 421 -11.92 -8.83 29.71
CA SER A 421 -12.66 -10.09 29.84
C SER A 421 -13.27 -10.56 28.53
N ALA A 422 -13.78 -9.65 27.70
CA ALA A 422 -14.34 -9.94 26.39
C ALA A 422 -13.26 -10.11 25.31
N HIS A 423 -12.18 -9.32 25.37
CA HIS A 423 -11.10 -9.36 24.40
C HIS A 423 -10.13 -10.54 24.58
N LYS A 424 -9.82 -10.92 25.83
CA LYS A 424 -8.80 -11.94 26.16
C LYS A 424 -8.99 -13.27 25.41
N PRO A 425 -10.22 -13.83 25.25
CA PRO A 425 -10.45 -15.08 24.52
C PRO A 425 -10.06 -15.01 23.05
N VAL A 426 -10.24 -13.85 22.41
CA VAL A 426 -9.93 -13.65 20.98
C VAL A 426 -8.57 -13.01 20.76
N CYS A 427 -7.92 -12.47 21.80
CA CYS A 427 -6.69 -11.71 21.68
C CYS A 427 -5.52 -12.54 21.09
N GLY A 428 -5.18 -12.24 19.84
CA GLY A 428 -4.11 -12.86 19.07
C GLY A 428 -4.45 -14.25 18.55
N SER A 429 -5.73 -14.64 18.51
CA SER A 429 -6.19 -15.86 17.86
C SER A 429 -6.52 -15.62 16.37
N SER A 430 -6.73 -16.69 15.62
CA SER A 430 -7.21 -16.62 14.23
C SER A 430 -8.63 -16.07 14.10
N ALA A 431 -9.43 -16.14 15.18
CA ALA A 431 -10.77 -15.56 15.26
C ALA A 431 -10.74 -14.03 15.38
N GLN A 432 -9.58 -13.43 15.67
CA GLN A 432 -9.50 -11.99 15.80
C GLN A 432 -9.56 -11.29 14.44
N THR A 433 -10.49 -10.35 14.32
CA THR A 433 -10.78 -9.63 13.08
C THR A 433 -10.36 -8.17 13.21
N GLU A 434 -10.08 -7.51 12.09
CA GLU A 434 -10.08 -6.04 12.10
C GLU A 434 -11.52 -5.55 12.32
N ARG A 435 -11.68 -4.44 13.03
CA ARG A 435 -13.02 -3.93 13.38
C ARG A 435 -13.84 -3.63 12.11
N PRO A 436 -15.00 -4.27 11.91
CA PRO A 436 -15.96 -3.86 10.89
C PRO A 436 -16.65 -2.55 11.25
N LEU A 437 -17.11 -1.83 10.23
CA LEU A 437 -18.10 -0.78 10.41
C LEU A 437 -19.40 -1.37 10.99
N PRO A 438 -20.13 -0.63 11.84
CA PRO A 438 -21.42 -1.09 12.36
C PRO A 438 -22.37 -1.60 11.28
N SER A 439 -22.49 -0.86 10.16
CA SER A 439 -23.30 -1.25 9.01
C SER A 439 -22.90 -2.59 8.40
N GLN A 440 -21.60 -2.93 8.38
CA GLN A 440 -21.14 -4.23 7.89
C GLN A 440 -21.64 -5.36 8.79
N VAL A 441 -21.61 -5.17 10.11
CA VAL A 441 -22.09 -6.16 11.09
C VAL A 441 -23.61 -6.33 11.00
N GLU A 442 -24.35 -5.23 11.00
CA GLU A 442 -25.81 -5.23 10.95
C GLU A 442 -26.32 -5.89 9.68
N LEU A 443 -25.80 -5.49 8.52
CA LEU A 443 -26.21 -6.06 7.24
C LEU A 443 -25.76 -7.52 7.10
N PHE A 444 -24.58 -7.88 7.60
CA PHE A 444 -24.16 -9.28 7.61
C PHE A 444 -25.09 -10.17 8.45
N ASN A 445 -25.50 -9.70 9.63
CA ASN A 445 -26.47 -10.39 10.48
C ASN A 445 -27.83 -10.49 9.79
N PHE A 446 -28.30 -9.40 9.18
CA PHE A 446 -29.56 -9.37 8.44
C PHE A 446 -29.56 -10.36 7.28
N VAL A 447 -28.56 -10.25 6.39
CA VAL A 447 -28.38 -11.16 5.25
C VAL A 447 -28.39 -12.59 5.73
N THR A 448 -27.69 -12.90 6.82
CA THR A 448 -27.64 -14.29 7.24
C THR A 448 -28.92 -14.80 7.88
N LYS A 449 -29.65 -13.95 8.60
CA LYS A 449 -30.94 -14.31 9.17
C LYS A 449 -31.97 -14.65 8.08
N TYR A 450 -32.00 -13.88 6.99
CA TYR A 450 -33.10 -13.95 6.01
C TYR A 450 -32.77 -14.70 4.72
N SER A 451 -31.48 -14.86 4.35
CA SER A 451 -31.10 -15.61 3.14
C SER A 451 -31.64 -17.05 3.09
N PRO A 452 -31.60 -17.85 4.18
CA PRO A 452 -32.12 -19.23 4.13
C PRO A 452 -33.63 -19.30 3.87
N ALA A 453 -34.40 -18.35 4.41
CA ALA A 453 -35.84 -18.28 4.21
C ALA A 453 -36.16 -17.94 2.74
N LEU A 454 -35.46 -16.96 2.16
CA LEU A 454 -35.64 -16.59 0.75
C LEU A 454 -35.21 -17.72 -0.20
N MET A 455 -34.15 -18.46 0.12
CA MET A 455 -33.76 -19.65 -0.65
C MET A 455 -34.84 -20.72 -0.65
N LYS A 456 -35.39 -21.07 0.51
CA LYS A 456 -36.47 -22.07 0.64
C LYS A 456 -37.70 -21.65 -0.16
N PHE A 457 -38.05 -20.37 -0.11
CA PHE A 457 -39.17 -19.81 -0.87
C PHE A 457 -38.96 -19.94 -2.39
N ARG A 458 -37.80 -19.52 -2.91
CA ARG A 458 -37.46 -19.66 -4.34
C ARG A 458 -37.50 -21.10 -4.83
N MET A 459 -37.07 -22.05 -3.99
CA MET A 459 -37.09 -23.48 -4.33
C MET A 459 -38.52 -24.07 -4.35
N ALA A 460 -39.49 -23.42 -3.70
CA ALA A 460 -40.87 -23.88 -3.61
C ALA A 460 -41.80 -23.28 -4.68
N GLU A 461 -41.63 -21.99 -5.04
CA GLU A 461 -42.64 -21.25 -5.84
C GLU A 461 -42.19 -20.80 -7.24
N GLY A 462 -40.92 -21.00 -7.63
CA GLY A 462 -40.53 -20.91 -9.04
C GLY A 462 -40.71 -19.54 -9.72
N SER A 463 -40.57 -18.41 -9.00
CA SER A 463 -40.19 -17.06 -9.47
C SER A 463 -40.52 -16.04 -8.36
N ILE A 464 -39.87 -14.87 -8.38
CA ILE A 464 -40.01 -13.79 -7.36
C ILE A 464 -40.85 -12.62 -7.91
N GLU A 465 -41.27 -12.67 -9.17
CA GLU A 465 -42.11 -11.61 -9.74
C GLU A 465 -43.46 -11.54 -9.02
N GLY A 466 -43.66 -10.48 -8.22
CA GLY A 466 -44.92 -10.22 -7.50
C GLY A 466 -44.94 -10.62 -6.03
N MET A 467 -43.81 -10.99 -5.42
CA MET A 467 -43.76 -11.31 -3.98
C MET A 467 -43.97 -10.04 -3.12
N ASP A 468 -45.04 -10.02 -2.33
CA ASP A 468 -45.30 -8.99 -1.32
C ASP A 468 -44.32 -9.17 -0.15
N LEU A 469 -43.29 -8.33 -0.17
CA LEU A 469 -42.13 -8.46 0.68
C LEU A 469 -42.40 -8.04 2.14
N GLU A 470 -43.30 -7.09 2.37
CA GLU A 470 -43.79 -6.76 3.72
C GLU A 470 -44.48 -7.97 4.32
N ARG A 471 -45.29 -8.69 3.53
CA ARG A 471 -45.93 -9.93 3.97
C ARG A 471 -44.94 -11.05 4.29
N PHE A 472 -43.84 -11.16 3.55
CA PHE A 472 -42.76 -12.11 3.84
C PHE A 472 -42.04 -11.79 5.16
N LEU A 473 -41.71 -10.52 5.39
CA LEU A 473 -41.07 -10.08 6.63
C LEU A 473 -42.01 -10.19 7.85
N ASN A 474 -43.28 -9.80 7.68
CA ASN A 474 -44.33 -9.88 8.70
C ASN A 474 -44.77 -11.33 9.01
N GLY A 475 -44.59 -12.26 8.07
CA GLY A 475 -44.85 -13.69 8.30
C GLY A 475 -43.74 -14.41 9.07
N LEU A 476 -42.60 -13.75 9.30
CA LEU A 476 -41.42 -14.29 10.00
C LEU A 476 -41.20 -13.70 11.40
N SER A 477 -41.98 -12.68 11.79
CA SER A 477 -42.08 -12.15 13.16
C SER A 477 -43.10 -12.94 13.97
#